data_AF-A0A0E9Q4N0-F1
#
_entry.id   AF-A0A0E9Q4N0-F1
#
_cell.length_a   1.000
_cell.length_b   1.000
_cell.length_c   1.000
_cell.angle_alpha   90.00
_cell.angle_beta   90.00
_cell.angle_gamma   90.00
#
_symmetry.space_group_name_H-M   'P 1'
#
loop_
_entity.id
_entity.type
_entity.pdbx_description
1 polymer ?
#
loop_
_entity_poly.entity_id
_entity_poly.type
_entity_poly.pdbx_seq_one_letter_code
_entity_poly.pdbx_strand_id
1 'polypeptide(L)' 'MRAHFGLPSVEAENKEGKPPVSVKFEIPYFTTSGIQVRYLKIIEKSGYQALPWVRYITQNGDYQLRTQ' A
#
# COMPACT_ATOMS: atom_id res chain seq x y z
N MET A 1 15.59 -8.68 9.30
CA MET A 1 14.68 -9.64 9.95
C MET A 1 15.31 -11.02 9.85
N ARG A 2 15.39 -11.79 10.93
CA ARG A 2 15.96 -13.14 10.92
C ARG A 2 14.87 -14.12 11.34
N ALA A 3 14.65 -15.15 10.54
CA ALA A 3 13.74 -16.25 10.85
C ALA A 3 14.54 -17.56 10.89
N HIS A 4 14.09 -18.48 11.73
CA HIS A 4 14.64 -19.83 11.83
C HIS A 4 13.51 -20.83 11.66
N PHE A 5 13.72 -21.81 10.80
CA PHE A 5 12.77 -22.90 10.55
C PHE A 5 13.47 -24.23 10.82
N GLY A 6 12.76 -25.16 11.47
CA GLY A 6 13.18 -26.56 11.56
C GLY A 6 12.59 -27.32 10.37
N LEU A 7 13.45 -27.93 9.56
CA LEU A 7 13.01 -28.74 8.43
C LEU A 7 13.03 -30.23 8.82
N PRO A 8 12.07 -31.04 8.34
CA PRO A 8 12.12 -32.49 8.49
C PRO A 8 13.39 -33.08 7.87
N SER A 9 13.85 -34.22 8.39
CA SER A 9 14.99 -34.95 7.83
C SER A 9 14.65 -35.72 6.55
N VAL A 10 13.37 -35.83 6.20
CA VAL A 10 12.87 -36.54 5.02
C VAL A 10 12.32 -35.51 4.03
N GLU A 11 12.64 -35.67 2.75
CA GLU A 11 12.18 -34.79 1.68
C GLU A 11 10.68 -34.97 1.40
N ALA A 12 10.01 -33.88 1.01
CA ALA A 12 8.62 -33.95 0.56
C ALA A 12 8.54 -34.51 -0.87
N GLU A 13 7.54 -35.35 -1.14
CA GLU A 13 7.32 -35.94 -2.48
C GLU A 13 6.97 -34.88 -3.54
N ASN A 14 6.30 -33.80 -3.13
CA ASN A 14 5.89 -32.70 -4.00
C ASN A 14 6.68 -31.42 -3.69
N LYS A 15 7.14 -30.74 -4.74
CA LYS A 15 7.76 -29.42 -4.62
C LYS A 15 6.69 -28.36 -4.43
N GLU A 16 6.71 -27.67 -3.30
CA GLU A 16 5.94 -26.45 -3.12
C GLU A 16 6.54 -25.31 -3.96
N GLY A 17 5.66 -24.55 -4.64
CA GLY A 17 6.08 -23.33 -5.34
C GLY A 17 6.53 -22.27 -4.35
N LYS A 18 7.43 -21.39 -4.77
CA LYS A 18 7.85 -20.22 -3.97
C LYS A 18 6.97 -19.01 -4.31
N PRO A 19 5.91 -18.71 -3.54
CA PRO A 19 5.09 -17.53 -3.81
C PRO A 19 5.92 -16.25 -3.60
N PRO A 20 5.62 -15.16 -4.33
CA PRO A 20 6.22 -13.86 -4.06
C PRO A 20 5.90 -13.36 -2.64
N VAL A 21 6.83 -12.63 -2.04
CA VAL A 21 6.63 -11.95 -0.76
C VAL A 21 5.83 -10.67 -1.00
N SER A 22 4.66 -10.54 -0.37
CA SER A 22 3.86 -9.32 -0.41
C SER A 22 4.22 -8.38 0.73
N VAL A 23 4.25 -7.07 0.47
CA VAL A 23 4.51 -6.04 1.49
C VAL A 23 3.34 -5.10 1.59
N LYS A 24 2.84 -4.91 2.81
CA LYS A 24 1.80 -3.93 3.13
C LYS A 24 2.42 -2.69 3.76
N PHE A 25 2.10 -1.51 3.26
CA PHE A 25 2.58 -0.25 3.81
C PHE A 25 1.57 0.87 3.61
N GLU A 26 1.68 1.89 4.46
CA GLU A 26 0.94 3.14 4.37
C GLU A 26 1.89 4.31 4.64
N ILE A 27 1.89 5.31 3.75
CA ILE A 27 2.69 6.53 3.88
C ILE A 27 1.73 7.72 3.95
N PRO A 28 1.58 8.36 5.12
CA PRO A 28 0.70 9.50 5.28
C PRO A 28 1.35 10.78 4.71
N TYR A 29 0.52 11.69 4.19
CA TYR A 29 0.89 13.00 3.67
C TYR A 29 1.89 12.99 2.50
N PHE A 30 2.04 11.85 1.82
CA PHE A 30 2.92 11.67 0.67
C PHE A 30 2.15 11.20 -0.57
N THR A 31 2.55 11.65 -1.75
CA THR A 31 2.00 11.22 -3.05
C THR A 31 3.12 10.73 -3.97
N THR A 32 3.07 9.46 -4.38
CA THR A 32 4.03 8.92 -5.36
C THR A 32 3.80 9.46 -6.77
N SER A 33 2.55 9.75 -7.13
CA SER A 33 2.18 10.28 -8.46
C SER A 33 2.48 11.78 -8.63
N GLY A 34 2.83 12.49 -7.55
CA GLY A 34 2.97 13.94 -7.56
C GLY A 34 1.65 14.71 -7.70
N ILE A 35 0.49 14.05 -7.57
CA ILE A 35 -0.81 14.72 -7.64
C ILE A 35 -0.95 15.77 -6.53
N GLN A 36 -1.48 16.93 -6.90
CA GLN A 36 -1.78 18.02 -5.97
C GLN A 36 -3.14 18.64 -6.31
N VAL A 37 -4.06 18.58 -5.35
CA VAL A 37 -5.34 19.30 -5.41
C VAL A 37 -5.08 20.78 -5.24
N ARG A 38 -5.38 21.59 -6.28
CA ARG A 38 -5.17 23.05 -6.26
C ARG A 38 -6.35 23.83 -5.70
N TYR A 39 -7.58 23.43 -6.03
CA TYR A 39 -8.79 24.09 -5.54
C TYR A 39 -9.97 23.12 -5.50
N LEU A 40 -10.89 23.35 -4.56
CA LEU A 40 -12.21 22.75 -4.51
C LEU A 40 -13.24 23.88 -4.57
N LYS A 41 -13.93 24.02 -5.72
CA LYS A 41 -14.93 25.08 -5.91
C LYS A 41 -16.30 24.59 -5.43
N ILE A 42 -16.87 25.28 -4.47
CA ILE A 42 -18.21 25.00 -3.92
C ILE A 42 -19.13 26.17 -4.33
N ILE A 43 -20.23 25.86 -5.02
CA ILE A 43 -21.21 26.85 -5.49
C ILE A 43 -22.55 26.49 -4.86
N GLU A 44 -23.02 27.32 -3.92
CA GLU A 44 -24.28 27.13 -3.22
C GLU A 44 -25.06 28.46 -3.15
N LYS A 45 -26.40 28.40 -3.26
CA LYS A 45 -27.26 29.58 -3.28
C LYS A 45 -27.38 30.28 -1.92
N SER A 46 -27.25 29.54 -0.83
CA SER A 46 -27.31 30.07 0.54
C SER A 46 -26.03 30.78 1.00
N GLY A 47 -24.93 30.66 0.24
CA GLY A 47 -23.69 31.37 0.52
C GLY A 47 -22.95 30.92 1.78
N TYR A 48 -23.22 29.74 2.32
CA TYR A 48 -22.50 29.24 3.49
C TYR A 48 -21.00 29.05 3.19
N GLN A 49 -20.17 29.30 4.19
CA GLN A 49 -18.72 29.09 4.09
C GLN A 49 -18.38 27.62 4.34
N ALA A 50 -17.84 26.94 3.34
CA ALA A 50 -17.33 25.58 3.47
C ALA A 50 -15.86 25.57 3.91
N LEU A 51 -15.48 24.54 4.67
CA LEU A 51 -14.09 24.27 5.08
C LEU A 51 -13.60 23.00 4.39
N PRO A 52 -12.96 23.11 3.21
CA PRO A 52 -12.45 21.95 2.50
C PRO A 52 -11.16 21.43 3.14
N TRP A 53 -11.05 20.11 3.31
CA TRP A 53 -9.87 19.45 3.86
C TRP A 53 -9.38 18.36 2.90
N VAL A 54 -8.06 18.15 2.86
CA VAL A 54 -7.45 17.10 2.05
C VAL A 54 -6.38 16.38 2.86
N ARG A 55 -6.31 15.06 2.68
CA ARG A 55 -5.20 14.23 3.16
C ARG A 55 -4.77 13.30 2.05
N TYR A 56 -3.46 13.21 1.83
CA TYR A 56 -2.88 12.23 0.93
C TYR A 56 -2.42 11.01 1.71
N ILE A 57 -2.67 9.82 1.15
CA ILE A 57 -2.22 8.55 1.70
C ILE A 57 -1.74 7.73 0.51
N THR A 58 -0.50 7.26 0.58
CA THR A 58 0.02 6.28 -0.36
C THR A 58 -0.02 4.91 0.30
N GLN A 59 -0.68 3.94 -0.34
CA GLN A 59 -0.75 2.54 0.12
C GLN A 59 -0.13 1.61 -0.92
N ASN A 60 0.22 0.40 -0.48
CA ASN A 60 0.64 -0.64 -1.40
C ASN A 60 -0.53 -1.09 -2.29
N GLY A 61 -0.28 -1.24 -3.59
CA GLY A 61 -1.12 -2.07 -4.46
C GLY A 61 -0.65 -3.53 -4.40
N ASP A 62 -0.58 -4.18 -5.56
CA ASP A 62 0.09 -5.48 -5.74
C ASP A 62 1.62 -5.33 -5.65
N TYR A 63 2.11 -5.02 -4.47
CA TYR A 63 3.54 -4.87 -4.20
C TYR A 63 4.14 -6.22 -3.76
N GLN A 64 4.71 -6.93 -4.73
CA GLN A 64 5.23 -8.28 -4.57
C GLN A 64 6.71 -8.37 -4.98
N LEU A 65 7.51 -9.09 -4.18
CA LEU A 65 8.92 -9.38 -4.46
C LEU A 65 9.09 -10.87 -4.71
N ARG A 66 9.66 -11.24 -5.86
CA ARG A 66 9.98 -12.65 -6.16
C ARG A 66 11.27 -13.04 -5.45
N THR A 67 11.23 -14.17 -4.76
CA THR A 67 12.41 -14.78 -4.12
C THR A 67 13.05 -15.79 -5.07
N GLN A 68 14.38 -15.85 -5.07
CA GLN A 68 15.14 -16.85 -5.82
C GLN A 68 15.10 -18.23 -5.13
#